data_AF-A0A0N4XBK8-F1
#
_entry.id   AF-A0A0N4XBK8-F1
#
_cell.length_a   1.000
_cell.length_b   1.000
_cell.length_c   1.000
_cell.angle_alpha   90.00
_cell.angle_beta   90.00
_cell.angle_gamma   90.00
#
_symmetry.space_group_name_H-M   'P 1'
#
loop_
_entity.id
_entity.type
_entity.pdbx_description
1 polymer ?
#
loop_
_entity_poly.entity_id
_entity_poly.type
_entity_poly.pdbx_seq_one_letter_code
_entity_poly.pdbx_strand_id
1 'polypeptide(L)' 'MLILEIYIITALLHWADKISPDEIENIFFIGKTYDAMGNYINAKTYLDKVVSMSGNPDCAIECEYVEEAKQILSGPNYS' A
#
# COMPACT_ATOMS: atom_id res chain seq x y z
N MET A 1 6.33 -7.12 -21.41
CA MET A 1 5.36 -6.02 -21.53
C MET A 1 4.50 -5.99 -20.27
N LEU A 2 5.09 -5.61 -19.14
CA LEU A 2 4.46 -5.63 -17.79
C LEU A 2 5.08 -4.50 -16.94
N ILE A 3 6.37 -4.23 -17.13
CA ILE A 3 7.13 -3.21 -16.39
C ILE A 3 6.58 -1.79 -16.63
N LEU A 4 6.29 -1.40 -17.88
CA LEU A 4 5.82 -0.04 -18.18
C LEU A 4 4.45 0.25 -17.53
N GLU A 5 3.56 -0.74 -17.48
CA GLU A 5 2.23 -0.60 -16.85
C GLU A 5 2.38 -0.39 -15.34
N ILE A 6 3.24 -1.16 -14.69
CA ILE A 6 3.52 -1.02 -13.24
C ILE A 6 4.10 0.37 -12.93
N TYR A 7 4.98 0.91 -13.77
CA TYR A 7 5.53 2.27 -13.58
C TYR A 7 4.46 3.36 -13.72
N ILE A 8 3.55 3.22 -14.70
CA ILE A 8 2.44 4.17 -14.88
C ILE A 8 1.50 4.12 -13.68
N ILE A 9 1.14 2.93 -13.21
CA ILE A 9 0.31 2.74 -12.00
C ILE A 9 0.97 3.38 -10.79
N THR A 10 2.27 3.11 -10.58
CA THR A 10 3.04 3.69 -9.48
C THR A 10 3.02 5.23 -9.55
N ALA A 11 3.21 5.82 -10.72
CA ALA A 11 3.21 7.27 -10.90
C ALA A 11 1.82 7.89 -10.63
N LEU A 12 0.75 7.23 -11.07
CA LEU A 12 -0.63 7.66 -10.82
C LEU A 12 -0.96 7.62 -9.32
N LEU A 13 -0.56 6.56 -8.62
CA LEU A 13 -0.80 6.44 -7.17
C LEU A 13 -0.05 7.51 -6.37
N HIS A 14 1.21 7.81 -6.70
CA HIS A 14 1.94 8.91 -6.06
C HIS A 14 1.36 10.28 -6.38
N TRP A 15 0.72 10.44 -7.53
CA TRP A 15 0.01 11.68 -7.84
C TRP A 15 -1.30 11.78 -7.05
N ALA A 16 -2.04 10.69 -6.90
CA ALA A 16 -3.23 10.63 -6.06
C ALA A 16 -2.92 10.96 -4.59
N ASP A 17 -1.86 10.37 -4.02
CA ASP A 17 -1.38 10.66 -2.66
C ASP A 17 -0.99 12.14 -2.46
N LYS A 18 -0.51 12.82 -3.51
CA LYS A 18 -0.24 14.28 -3.44
C LYS A 18 -1.50 15.13 -3.40
N ILE A 19 -2.62 14.66 -3.96
CA ILE A 19 -3.88 15.39 -4.01
C ILE A 19 -4.67 15.16 -2.73
N SER A 20 -4.76 13.90 -2.32
CA SER A 20 -5.44 13.48 -1.10
C SER A 20 -4.45 12.68 -0.26
N PRO A 21 -3.57 13.38 0.47
CA PRO A 21 -2.63 12.72 1.37
C PRO A 21 -3.41 12.03 2.49
N ASP A 22 -2.90 10.90 2.93
CA ASP A 22 -3.47 10.12 4.05
C ASP A 22 -4.82 9.45 3.74
N GLU A 23 -5.15 9.24 2.46
CA GLU A 23 -6.16 8.27 2.06
C GLU A 23 -5.59 6.85 2.15
N ILE A 24 -6.15 6.04 3.06
CA ILE A 24 -5.63 4.71 3.37
C ILE A 24 -5.60 3.79 2.16
N GLU A 25 -6.58 3.90 1.26
CA GLU A 25 -6.63 3.18 -0.02
C GLU A 25 -5.40 3.47 -0.89
N ASN A 26 -5.06 4.76 -1.06
CA ASN A 26 -3.93 5.18 -1.87
C ASN A 26 -2.60 4.64 -1.30
N ILE A 27 -2.41 4.79 0.01
CA ILE A 27 -1.21 4.33 0.71
C ILE A 27 -1.07 2.81 0.59
N PHE A 28 -2.17 2.08 0.75
CA PHE A 28 -2.21 0.63 0.61
C PHE A 28 -1.85 0.17 -0.80
N PHE A 29 -2.41 0.79 -1.84
CA PHE A 29 -2.07 0.44 -3.22
C PHE A 29 -0.62 0.78 -3.60
N ILE A 30 -0.04 1.86 -3.04
CA ILE A 30 1.40 2.14 -3.22
C ILE A 30 2.23 1.01 -2.62
N GLY A 31 1.91 0.59 -1.38
CA GLY A 31 2.58 -0.52 -0.71
C GLY A 31 2.55 -1.82 -1.50
N LYS A 32 1.36 -2.23 -1.98
CA LYS A 32 1.18 -3.42 -2.83
C LYS A 32 1.93 -3.33 -4.15
N THR A 33 1.99 -2.14 -4.75
CA THR A 33 2.73 -1.95 -6.00
C THR A 33 4.22 -2.17 -5.79
N TYR A 34 4.78 -1.64 -4.69
CA TYR A 34 6.18 -1.89 -4.35
C TYR A 34 6.46 -3.37 -4.00
N ASP A 35 5.54 -4.05 -3.31
CA ASP A 35 5.64 -5.49 -3.03
C ASP A 35 5.70 -6.30 -4.33
N ALA A 36 4.80 -6.02 -5.27
CA ALA A 36 4.77 -6.67 -6.59
C ALA A 36 6.02 -6.36 -7.43
N MET A 37 6.67 -5.22 -7.21
CA MET A 37 7.96 -4.87 -7.82
C MET A 37 9.17 -5.53 -7.16
N GLY A 38 8.99 -6.24 -6.04
CA GLY A 38 10.07 -6.80 -5.24
C GLY A 38 10.85 -5.74 -4.44
N ASN A 39 10.32 -4.50 -4.35
CA ASN A 39 10.93 -3.44 -3.55
C ASN A 39 10.37 -3.48 -2.13
N TYR A 40 10.81 -4.48 -1.37
CA TYR A 40 10.27 -4.76 -0.03
C TYR A 40 10.56 -3.65 0.99
N ILE A 41 11.61 -2.84 0.81
CA ILE A 41 11.92 -1.70 1.69
C ILE A 41 10.82 -0.65 1.61
N ASN A 42 10.47 -0.23 0.39
CA ASN A 42 9.40 0.74 0.19
C ASN A 42 8.03 0.12 0.50
N ALA A 43 7.81 -1.13 0.09
CA ALA A 43 6.56 -1.83 0.39
C ALA A 43 6.29 -1.86 1.90
N LYS A 44 7.28 -2.27 2.70
CA LYS A 44 7.20 -2.28 4.17
C LYS A 44 6.85 -0.90 4.72
N THR A 45 7.52 0.14 4.23
CA THR A 45 7.29 1.53 4.67
C THR A 45 5.83 1.96 4.49
N TYR A 46 5.23 1.70 3.33
CA TYR A 46 3.86 2.08 3.05
C TYR A 46 2.84 1.16 3.75
N LEU A 47 3.10 -0.15 3.81
CA LEU A 47 2.21 -1.10 4.50
C LEU A 47 2.20 -0.89 6.02
N ASP A 48 3.35 -0.60 6.64
CA ASP A 48 3.42 -0.22 8.06
C ASP A 48 2.63 1.07 8.31
N LYS A 49 2.67 2.04 7.37
CA LYS A 49 1.83 3.24 7.44
C LYS A 49 0.34 2.87 7.47
N VAL A 50 -0.13 1.99 6.58
CA VAL A 50 -1.53 1.50 6.57
C VAL A 50 -1.89 0.88 7.93
N VAL A 51 -1.05 0.01 8.49
CA VAL A 51 -1.32 -0.63 9.79
C VAL A 51 -1.36 0.38 10.93
N SER A 52 -0.59 1.47 10.84
CA SER A 52 -0.58 2.56 11.83
C SER A 52 -1.75 3.53 11.70
N MET A 53 -2.45 3.53 10.56
CA MET A 53 -3.64 4.36 10.37
C MET A 53 -4.77 3.74 11.18
N SER A 54 -5.39 4.54 12.05
CA SER A 54 -6.71 4.23 12.58
C SER A 54 -7.70 4.37 11.44
N GLY A 55 -7.81 3.33 10.61
CA GLY A 55 -8.88 3.25 9.60
C GLY A 55 -10.21 3.57 10.26
N ASN A 56 -11.11 4.19 9.52
CA ASN A 56 -12.44 4.48 10.00
C ASN A 56 -13.11 3.15 10.43
N PRO A 57 -13.41 2.94 11.72
CA PRO A 57 -13.91 1.65 12.20
C PRO A 57 -15.30 1.32 11.63
N ASP A 58 -16.03 2.33 11.17
CA ASP A 58 -17.33 2.18 10.52
C ASP A 58 -17.19 1.87 9.00
N CYS A 59 -15.97 1.96 8.46
CA CYS A 59 -15.67 1.63 7.06
C CYS A 59 -15.02 0.24 6.98
N ALA A 60 -15.83 -0.78 6.67
CA ALA A 60 -15.36 -2.16 6.56
C ALA A 60 -14.20 -2.34 5.57
N ILE A 61 -14.20 -1.58 4.47
CA ILE A 61 -13.17 -1.63 3.43
C ILE A 61 -11.80 -1.18 3.98
N GLU A 62 -11.76 -0.13 4.79
CA GLU A 62 -10.50 0.35 5.39
C GLU A 62 -9.94 -0.66 6.38
N CYS A 63 -10.81 -1.32 7.15
CA CYS A 63 -10.42 -2.43 8.01
C CYS A 63 -9.83 -3.61 7.21
N GLU A 64 -10.41 -3.93 6.04
CA GLU A 64 -9.87 -4.96 5.14
C GLU A 64 -8.45 -4.62 4.66
N TYR A 65 -8.19 -3.35 4.29
CA TYR A 65 -6.83 -2.92 3.90
C TYR A 65 -5.82 -3.09 5.04
N VAL A 66 -6.20 -2.77 6.27
CA VAL A 66 -5.34 -2.93 7.45
C VAL A 66 -5.02 -4.42 7.69
N GLU A 67 -6.03 -5.29 7.62
CA GLU A 67 -5.82 -6.73 7.81
C GLU A 67 -5.01 -7.36 6.68
N GLU A 68 -5.25 -6.98 5.43
CA GLU A 68 -4.44 -7.45 4.30
C GLU A 68 -2.99 -6.96 4.41
N ALA A 69 -2.76 -5.71 4.81
CA ALA A 69 -1.42 -5.18 5.04
C ALA A 69 -0.67 -5.98 6.12
N LYS A 70 -1.33 -6.33 7.24
CA LYS A 70 -0.75 -7.21 8.27
C LYS A 70 -0.40 -8.59 7.73
N GLN A 71 -1.26 -9.17 6.90
CA GLN A 71 -1.01 -10.48 6.29
C GLN A 71 0.21 -10.43 5.37
N ILE A 72 0.33 -9.41 4.51
CA ILE A 72 1.49 -9.23 3.62
C ILE A 72 2.78 -9.10 4.44
N LEU A 73 2.77 -8.24 5.47
CA LEU A 73 3.92 -7.99 6.35
C LEU A 73 4.33 -9.22 7.19
N SER A 74 3.43 -10.19 7.38
CA SER A 74 3.76 -11.47 8.03
C SER A 74 4.50 -12.45 7.13
N GLY A 75 4.62 -12.14 5.84
CA GLY A 75 5.32 -12.96 4.85
C GLY A 75 6.85 -12.96 5.00
N PRO A 76 7.53 -13.96 4.39
CA PRO A 76 8.98 -14.17 4.55
C PRO A 76 9.85 -13.06 3.94
N ASN A 77 9.28 -12.16 3.13
CA ASN A 77 10.02 -11.03 2.54
C ASN A 77 10.23 -9.89 3.53
N TYR A 78 9.57 -9.92 4.70
CA TYR A 78 9.47 -8.81 5.65
C TYR A 78 9.98 -9.14 7.06
N SER A 79 10.46 -10.37 7.25
CA SER A 79 11.12 -10.90 8.45
C SER A 79 12.54 -10.37 8.68
#